data_AF-A0A975HQM9-F1
#
_entry.id   AF-A0A975HQM9-F1
#
_cell.length_a   1.000
_cell.length_b   1.000
_cell.length_c   1.000
_cell.angle_alpha   90.00
_cell.angle_beta   90.00
_cell.angle_gamma   90.00
#
_symmetry.space_group_name_H-M   'P 1'
#
loop_
_entity.id
_entity.type
_entity.pdbx_description
1 polymer ?
#
loop_
_entity_poly.entity_id
_entity_poly.type
_entity_poly.pdbx_seq_one_letter_code
_entity_poly.pdbx_strand_id
1 'polypeptide(L)'
;MAELSLLLIVVSIVGIAGSWGLAVYEGTLAEEAAGRVTLVRRLALIVWPFAASGRIDPNNVHGKRANKARIALIASVMVAAAAASVYTNLTHVRPVKAASAVAPAPSKS
;
A
#
# COMPACT_ATOMS: atom_id res chain seq x y z
N MET A 1 -0.64 -21.65 -5.38
CA MET A 1 -0.49 -20.71 -4.24
C MET A 1 0.37 -19.50 -4.59
N ALA A 2 1.58 -19.66 -5.13
CA ALA A 2 2.41 -18.51 -5.54
C ALA A 2 1.74 -17.61 -6.60
N GLU A 3 1.10 -18.18 -7.62
CA GLU A 3 0.36 -17.40 -8.64
C GLU A 3 -0.81 -16.60 -8.06
N LEU A 4 -1.53 -17.16 -7.07
CA LEU A 4 -2.60 -16.46 -6.36
C LEU A 4 -2.05 -15.27 -5.57
N SER A 5 -0.90 -15.44 -4.91
CA SER A 5 -0.22 -14.35 -4.20
C SER A 5 0.22 -13.25 -5.17
N LEU A 6 0.75 -13.62 -6.34
CA LEU A 6 1.11 -12.66 -7.39
C LEU A 6 -0.12 -11.87 -7.88
N LEU A 7 -1.24 -12.55 -8.11
CA LEU A 7 -2.50 -11.92 -8.49
C LEU A 7 -2.99 -10.94 -7.42
N LEU A 8 -2.92 -11.31 -6.13
CA LEU A 8 -3.27 -10.43 -5.02
C LEU A 8 -2.37 -9.19 -4.95
N ILE A 9 -1.07 -9.32 -5.23
CA ILE A 9 -0.15 -8.19 -5.32
C ILE A 9 -0.59 -7.24 -6.43
N VAL A 10 -0.85 -7.75 -7.64
CA VAL A 10 -1.28 -6.92 -8.79
C VAL A 10 -2.60 -6.21 -8.48
N VAL A 11 -3.60 -6.92 -7.98
CA VAL A 11 -4.90 -6.34 -7.59
C VAL A 11 -4.72 -5.27 -6.51
N SER A 12 -3.84 -5.50 -5.53
CA SER A 12 -3.57 -4.54 -4.47
C SER A 12 -2.86 -3.29 -4.99
N ILE A 13 -1.95 -3.41 -5.96
CA ILE A 13 -1.31 -2.26 -6.62
C ILE A 13 -2.35 -1.43 -7.37
N VAL A 14 -3.27 -2.07 -8.10
CA VAL A 14 -4.39 -1.38 -8.76
C VAL A 14 -5.29 -0.69 -7.73
N GLY A 15 -5.57 -1.35 -6.60
CA GLY A 15 -6.30 -0.76 -5.47
C GLY A 15 -5.61 0.45 -4.86
N ILE A 16 -4.28 0.41 -4.71
CA ILE A 16 -3.46 1.54 -4.25
C ILE A 16 -3.59 2.72 -5.21
N ALA A 17 -3.36 2.49 -6.51
CA ALA A 17 -3.44 3.55 -7.51
C ALA A 17 -4.86 4.15 -7.61
N GLY A 18 -5.89 3.30 -7.61
CA GLY A 18 -7.28 3.71 -7.69
C GLY A 18 -7.74 4.49 -6.45
N SER A 19 -7.39 4.02 -5.25
CA SER A 19 -7.71 4.70 -4.00
C SER A 19 -6.95 6.03 -3.86
N TRP A 20 -5.70 6.10 -4.33
CA TRP A 20 -4.94 7.35 -4.38
C TRP A 20 -5.59 8.37 -5.31
N GLY A 21 -5.91 7.97 -6.54
CA GLY A 21 -6.57 8.84 -7.52
C GLY A 21 -7.92 9.35 -7.01
N LEU A 22 -8.73 8.47 -6.40
CA LEU A 22 -9.99 8.85 -5.79
C LEU A 22 -9.80 9.83 -4.63
N ALA A 23 -8.78 9.63 -3.79
CA ALA A 23 -8.46 10.53 -2.69
C ALA A 23 -8.01 11.91 -3.19
N VAL A 24 -7.22 11.98 -4.27
CA VAL A 24 -6.84 13.26 -4.91
C VAL A 24 -8.07 13.96 -5.46
N TYR A 25 -8.89 13.26 -6.24
CA TYR A 25 -10.09 13.83 -6.85
C TYR A 25 -11.06 14.36 -5.79
N GLU A 26 -11.46 13.54 -4.83
CA GLU A 26 -12.38 13.93 -3.76
C GLU A 26 -11.76 14.99 -2.83
N GLY A 27 -10.44 14.93 -2.58
CA GLY A 27 -9.72 15.94 -1.81
C GLY A 27 -9.69 17.31 -2.50
N THR A 28 -9.52 17.34 -3.83
CA THR A 28 -9.59 18.59 -4.60
C THR A 28 -10.98 19.19 -4.61
N LEU A 29 -12.03 18.38 -4.80
CA LEU A 29 -13.42 18.86 -4.75
C LEU A 29 -13.79 19.40 -3.37
N ALA A 30 -13.34 18.75 -2.29
CA ALA A 30 -13.55 19.21 -0.93
C ALA A 30 -12.94 20.59 -0.67
N GLU A 31 -11.75 20.86 -1.21
CA GLU A 31 -11.04 22.13 -1.04
C GLU A 31 -11.62 23.22 -1.94
N GLU A 32 -12.01 22.89 -3.18
CA GLU A 32 -12.70 23.81 -4.10
C GLU A 32 -14.06 24.26 -3.55
N ALA A 33 -14.80 23.36 -2.90
CA ALA A 33 -16.05 23.70 -2.22
C ALA A 33 -15.85 24.68 -1.05
N ALA A 34 -14.65 24.71 -0.45
CA ALA A 34 -14.33 25.57 0.68
C ALA A 34 -13.69 26.91 0.26
N GLY A 35 -13.41 27.12 -1.03
CA GLY A 35 -12.88 28.35 -1.58
C GLY A 35 -11.82 28.16 -2.66
N ARG A 36 -11.14 29.26 -3.01
CA ARG A 36 -10.15 29.24 -4.10
C ARG A 36 -8.90 28.45 -3.68
N VAL A 37 -8.65 27.34 -4.38
CA VAL A 37 -7.47 26.49 -4.16
C VAL A 37 -6.29 27.03 -4.96
N THR A 38 -5.19 27.37 -4.29
CA THR A 38 -3.94 27.78 -4.95
C THR A 38 -3.27 26.59 -5.66
N LEU A 39 -2.42 26.88 -6.66
CA LEU A 39 -1.68 25.84 -7.38
C LEU A 39 -0.80 25.01 -6.42
N VAL A 40 -0.14 25.67 -5.47
CA VAL A 40 0.69 25.02 -4.44
C VAL A 40 -0.14 24.07 -3.58
N ARG A 41 -1.37 24.47 -3.21
CA ARG A 41 -2.29 23.62 -2.44
C ARG A 41 -2.74 22.41 -3.27
N ARG A 42 -3.02 22.58 -4.57
CA ARG A 42 -3.33 21.45 -5.47
C ARG A 42 -2.17 20.46 -5.55
N LEU A 43 -0.92 20.93 -5.70
CA LEU A 43 0.25 20.05 -5.72
C LEU A 43 0.41 19.31 -4.39
N ALA A 44 0.19 19.97 -3.26
CA ALA A 44 0.21 19.32 -1.95
C ALA A 44 -0.86 18.22 -1.84
N LEU A 45 -2.05 18.39 -2.44
CA LEU A 45 -3.09 17.36 -2.48
C LEU A 45 -2.75 16.20 -3.41
N ILE A 46 -1.96 16.41 -4.46
CA ILE A 46 -1.50 15.31 -5.32
C ILE A 46 -0.48 14.43 -4.57
N VAL A 47 0.45 15.07 -3.85
CA VAL A 47 1.48 14.39 -3.05
C VAL A 47 0.90 13.77 -1.78
N TRP A 48 -0.10 14.41 -1.18
CA TRP A 48 -0.75 13.95 0.04
C TRP A 48 -2.24 14.30 0.05
N PRO A 49 -3.08 13.49 -0.62
CA PRO A 49 -4.51 13.79 -0.78
C PRO A 49 -5.29 13.84 0.54
N PHE A 50 -4.75 13.20 1.58
CA PHE A 50 -5.36 13.17 2.91
C PHE A 50 -5.21 14.48 3.68
N ALA A 51 -4.42 15.46 3.20
CA ALA A 51 -4.33 16.79 3.83
C ALA A 51 -5.67 17.54 3.83
N ALA A 52 -6.56 17.28 2.86
CA ALA A 52 -7.87 17.91 2.77
C ALA A 52 -8.82 17.52 3.93
N SER A 53 -8.56 16.41 4.61
CA SER A 53 -9.46 15.83 5.63
C SER A 53 -9.48 16.57 6.98
N GLY A 54 -8.63 17.59 7.18
CA GLY A 54 -8.48 18.30 8.45
C GLY A 54 -9.63 19.24 8.84
N ARG A 55 -10.59 19.51 7.95
CA ARG A 55 -11.80 20.27 8.26
C ARG A 55 -12.93 19.30 8.60
N ILE A 56 -13.15 19.07 9.89
CA ILE A 56 -14.27 18.29 10.44
C ILE A 56 -15.56 19.11 10.22
N ASP A 57 -15.97 19.23 8.97
CA ASP A 57 -17.29 19.75 8.62
C ASP A 57 -18.21 18.53 8.41
N PRO A 58 -19.25 18.34 9.25
CA PRO A 58 -20.19 17.24 9.11
C PRO A 58 -20.92 17.19 7.76
N ASN A 59 -20.96 18.32 7.03
CA ASN A 59 -21.56 18.43 5.69
C ASN A 59 -20.58 18.17 4.54
N ASN A 60 -19.28 18.00 4.81
CA ASN A 60 -18.28 17.76 3.76
C ASN A 60 -18.28 16.31 3.27
N VAL A 61 -19.19 16.01 2.34
CA VAL A 61 -19.36 14.68 1.71
C VAL A 61 -18.07 14.22 1.01
N HIS A 62 -17.38 15.13 0.33
CA HIS A 62 -16.14 14.85 -0.39
C HIS A 62 -15.00 14.47 0.56
N GLY A 63 -14.85 15.17 1.70
CA GLY A 63 -13.90 14.82 2.75
C GLY A 63 -14.14 13.42 3.34
N LYS A 64 -15.40 13.02 3.52
CA LYS A 64 -15.74 11.65 3.96
C LYS A 64 -15.35 10.58 2.94
N ARG A 65 -15.54 10.85 1.64
CA ARG A 65 -15.13 9.94 0.57
C ARG A 65 -13.62 9.82 0.44
N ALA A 66 -12.89 10.93 0.55
CA ALA A 66 -11.43 10.93 0.63
C ALA A 66 -10.92 10.09 1.83
N ASN A 67 -11.60 10.15 2.98
CA ASN A 67 -11.25 9.31 4.13
C ASN A 67 -11.55 7.82 3.90
N LYS A 68 -12.65 7.48 3.21
CA LYS A 68 -12.90 6.09 2.78
C LYS A 68 -11.82 5.59 1.83
N ALA A 69 -11.38 6.44 0.89
CA ALA A 69 -10.28 6.14 0.00
C ALA A 69 -8.96 5.90 0.78
N ARG A 70 -8.72 6.64 1.88
CA ARG A 70 -7.60 6.38 2.79
C ARG A 70 -7.65 4.99 3.41
N ILE A 71 -8.81 4.57 3.89
CA ILE A 71 -9.00 3.24 4.49
C ILE A 71 -8.74 2.15 3.44
N ALA A 72 -9.27 2.33 2.22
CA ALA A 72 -9.03 1.42 1.10
C ALA A 72 -7.53 1.34 0.75
N LEU A 73 -6.83 2.47 0.70
CA LEU A 73 -5.38 2.53 0.47
C LEU A 73 -4.63 1.71 1.51
N ILE A 74 -4.89 1.95 2.81
CA ILE A 74 -4.23 1.23 3.91
C ILE A 74 -4.49 -0.27 3.79
N ALA A 75 -5.74 -0.67 3.54
CA ALA A 75 -6.09 -2.08 3.37
C ALA A 75 -5.35 -2.72 2.19
N SER A 76 -5.29 -2.04 1.04
CA SER A 76 -4.54 -2.53 -0.14
C SER A 76 -3.05 -2.65 0.14
N VAL A 77 -2.43 -1.70 0.84
CA VAL A 77 -1.01 -1.78 1.25
C VAL A 77 -0.75 -2.99 2.14
N MET A 78 -1.62 -3.23 3.13
CA MET A 78 -1.49 -4.38 4.03
C MET A 78 -1.63 -5.71 3.30
N VAL A 79 -2.61 -5.82 2.39
CA VAL A 79 -2.78 -7.03 1.56
C VAL A 79 -1.59 -7.23 0.63
N ALA A 80 -1.09 -6.17 -0.01
CA ALA A 80 0.11 -6.24 -0.85
C ALA A 80 1.32 -6.75 -0.07
N ALA A 81 1.58 -6.22 1.13
CA ALA A 81 2.69 -6.63 1.97
C ALA A 81 2.58 -8.10 2.40
N ALA A 82 1.39 -8.53 2.83
CA ALA A 82 1.13 -9.92 3.19
C ALA A 82 1.31 -10.87 1.99
N ALA A 83 0.72 -10.52 0.84
CA ALA A 83 0.82 -11.32 -0.39
C ALA A 83 2.26 -11.39 -0.90
N ALA A 84 3.02 -10.30 -0.84
CA ALA A 84 4.45 -10.27 -1.18
C ALA A 84 5.28 -11.16 -0.24
N SER A 85 4.99 -11.15 1.07
CA SER A 85 5.65 -12.06 2.02
C SER A 85 5.36 -13.53 1.73
N VAL A 86 4.11 -13.88 1.40
CA VAL A 86 3.75 -15.25 1.01
C VAL A 86 4.42 -15.63 -0.31
N TYR A 87 4.37 -14.76 -1.32
CA TYR A 87 4.97 -15.01 -2.62
C TYR A 87 6.47 -15.25 -2.51
N THR A 88 7.19 -14.38 -1.77
CA THR A 88 8.62 -14.54 -1.53
C THR A 88 8.92 -15.83 -0.79
N ASN A 89 8.19 -16.18 0.27
CA ASN A 89 8.40 -17.47 0.96
C ASN A 89 8.17 -18.70 0.07
N LEU A 90 7.22 -18.63 -0.87
CA LEU A 90 6.91 -19.75 -1.77
C LEU A 90 7.87 -19.87 -2.96
N THR A 91 8.51 -18.77 -3.37
CA THR A 91 9.35 -18.71 -4.58
C THR A 91 10.84 -18.60 -4.26
N HIS A 92 11.19 -18.23 -3.04
CA HIS A 92 12.57 -18.11 -2.63
C HIS A 92 13.18 -19.50 -2.42
N VAL A 93 13.97 -19.95 -3.38
CA VAL A 93 14.86 -21.09 -3.19
C VAL A 93 15.97 -20.64 -2.25
N ARG A 94 15.96 -21.11 -0.99
CA ARG A 94 17.09 -20.91 -0.09
C ARG A 94 18.33 -21.45 -0.80
N PRO A 95 19.41 -20.65 -0.98
CA PRO A 95 20.68 -21.23 -1.39
C PRO A 95 20.98 -22.33 -0.38
N VAL A 96 21.14 -23.56 -0.88
CA VAL A 96 21.49 -24.72 -0.06
C VAL A 96 22.67 -24.28 0.77
N LYS A 97 22.44 -24.04 2.07
CA LYS A 97 23.52 -23.91 3.04
C LYS A 97 24.26 -25.22 2.85
N ALA A 98 25.43 -25.17 2.21
CA ALA A 98 26.25 -26.34 1.95
C ALA A 98 26.19 -27.17 3.23
N ALA A 99 25.55 -28.35 3.15
CA ALA A 99 25.41 -29.23 4.30
C ALA A 99 26.81 -29.30 4.87
N SER A 100 27.02 -28.73 6.06
CA SER A 100 28.33 -28.71 6.70
C SER A 100 28.80 -30.14 6.63
N ALA A 101 29.88 -30.36 5.87
CA ALA A 101 30.45 -31.68 5.69
C ALA A 101 30.53 -32.29 7.08
N VAL A 102 29.87 -33.45 7.25
CA VAL A 102 30.02 -34.26 8.45
C VAL A 102 31.52 -34.53 8.53
N ALA A 103 32.23 -33.74 9.35
CA ALA A 103 33.64 -33.98 9.59
C ALA A 103 33.69 -35.33 10.32
N PRO A 104 34.35 -36.36 9.76
CA PRO A 104 34.46 -37.63 10.45
C PRO A 104 35.18 -37.38 11.78
N ALA A 105 34.57 -37.83 12.87
CA ALA A 105 35.20 -37.75 14.18
C ALA A 105 36.54 -38.52 14.14
N PRO A 106 37.62 -37.97 14.73
CA PRO A 106 38.91 -38.66 14.74
C PRO A 106 38.77 -39.99 15.50
N SER A 107 39.03 -41.10 14.81
CA SER A 107 39.10 -42.42 15.43
C SER A 107 40.31 -42.44 16.38
N LYS A 108 40.05 -42.63 17.67
CA LYS A 108 41.12 -42.87 18.64
C LYS A 108 41.71 -44.27 18.41
N SER A 109 43.01 -44.32 18.18
CA SER A 109 43.88 -45.50 18.29
C SER A 109 44.07 -45.91 19.74
#